data_AF-A0A349PC89-F1
#
_entry.id   AF-A0A349PC89-F1
#
_cell.length_a   1.000
_cell.length_b   1.000
_cell.length_c   1.000
_cell.angle_alpha   90.00
_cell.angle_beta   90.00
_cell.angle_gamma   90.00
#
_symmetry.space_group_name_H-M   'P 1'
#
loop_
_entity.id
_entity.type
_entity.pdbx_description
1 polymer ?
#
loop_
_entity_poly.entity_id
_entity_poly.type
_entity_poly.pdbx_seq_one_letter_code
_entity_poly.pdbx_strand_id
1 'polypeptide(L)'
;MSVERAISFTPDMVAGVSSRDINKYDMVYLGSEFCQNLLPAKDDFRLLAEAGAKKIVLLTAPMSGEGLRRAFALITWLSRRGVAFEVVVGDLGLLRLIGKMKNVKPFVSISRVLCREFTSMPAVDMELFSKKYGISRVETDSGAAVLKLLGRSLLINFHYPFRYAVLSRYCPFLRKIGVCSGRPCAGKSVKLIHPGFSAHSLFLRNNTYFFKNRTPSDRTGIKRLVYARW
;
A
#
# COMPACT_ATOMS: atom_id res chain seq x y z
N MET A 1 0.89 15.46 -18.31
CA MET A 1 0.35 15.50 -16.93
C MET A 1 1.51 15.41 -15.95
N SER A 2 1.52 16.22 -14.88
CA SER A 2 2.54 16.09 -13.83
C SER A 2 2.40 14.77 -13.07
N VAL A 3 3.53 14.22 -12.64
CA VAL A 3 3.63 13.01 -11.81
C VAL A 3 3.37 13.39 -10.35
N GLU A 4 2.35 12.80 -9.74
CA GLU A 4 2.02 12.98 -8.32
C GLU A 4 3.13 12.41 -7.44
N ARG A 5 3.44 13.07 -6.31
CA ARG A 5 4.40 12.61 -5.32
C ARG A 5 3.66 12.20 -4.05
N ALA A 6 3.92 11.00 -3.57
CA ALA A 6 3.34 10.49 -2.34
C ALA A 6 4.42 10.00 -1.37
N ILE A 7 4.18 10.11 -0.07
CA ILE A 7 5.03 9.50 0.96
C ILE A 7 4.25 8.48 1.76
N SER A 8 4.87 7.34 2.08
CA SER A 8 4.24 6.25 2.83
C SER A 8 4.78 6.17 4.25
N PHE A 9 3.85 6.13 5.20
CA PHE A 9 4.08 5.96 6.63
C PHE A 9 3.36 4.73 7.17
N THR A 10 4.01 4.07 8.11
CA THR A 10 3.35 3.12 9.01
C THR A 10 2.79 3.86 10.23
N PRO A 11 1.78 3.32 10.92
CA PRO A 11 1.16 4.00 12.06
C PRO A 11 2.14 4.42 13.17
N ASP A 12 3.19 3.64 13.42
CA ASP A 12 4.23 3.94 14.41
C ASP A 12 5.05 5.20 14.08
N MET A 13 4.99 5.68 12.84
CA MET A 13 5.70 6.89 12.41
C MET A 13 4.86 8.16 12.57
N VAL A 14 3.54 8.05 12.72
CA VAL A 14 2.60 9.18 12.57
C VAL A 14 2.80 10.25 13.65
N ALA A 15 3.04 9.86 14.90
CA ALA A 15 3.18 10.80 16.02
C ALA A 15 4.37 11.77 15.86
N GLY A 16 5.37 11.42 15.04
CA GLY A 16 6.53 12.27 14.76
C GLY A 16 6.46 13.04 13.44
N VAL A 17 5.34 12.97 12.72
CA VAL A 17 5.20 13.65 11.42
C VAL A 17 4.90 15.13 11.62
N SER A 18 5.72 15.99 11.02
CA SER A 18 5.49 17.43 10.95
C SER A 18 5.05 17.89 9.56
N SER A 19 4.56 19.11 9.43
CA SER A 19 4.22 19.69 8.12
C SER A 19 5.41 19.74 7.17
N ARG A 20 6.63 19.91 7.69
CA ARG A 20 7.86 19.87 6.87
C ARG A 20 8.10 18.50 6.22
N ASP A 21 7.66 17.42 6.87
CA ASP A 21 7.80 16.06 6.34
C ASP A 21 6.88 15.82 5.13
N ILE A 22 5.70 16.44 5.11
CA ILE A 22 4.62 16.08 4.17
C ILE A 22 4.25 17.16 3.15
N ASN A 23 4.55 18.45 3.40
CA ASN A 23 4.11 19.56 2.52
C ASN A 23 4.64 19.49 1.08
N LYS A 24 5.77 18.80 0.88
CA LYS A 24 6.37 18.56 -0.46
C LYS A 24 5.73 17.41 -1.25
N TYR A 25 4.73 16.75 -0.67
CA TYR A 25 4.00 15.65 -1.29
C TYR A 25 2.55 16.05 -1.53
N ASP A 26 1.95 15.46 -2.55
CA ASP A 26 0.55 15.67 -2.90
C ASP A 26 -0.39 14.85 -2.00
N MET A 27 0.13 13.75 -1.45
CA MET A 27 -0.63 12.85 -0.57
C MET A 27 0.26 12.00 0.32
N VAL A 28 -0.37 11.46 1.35
CA VAL A 28 0.22 10.56 2.34
C VAL A 28 -0.44 9.20 2.25
N TYR A 29 0.36 8.16 2.09
CA TYR A 29 -0.05 6.77 2.23
C TYR A 29 0.09 6.37 3.70
N LEU A 30 -0.97 5.85 4.30
CA LEU A 30 -1.01 5.48 5.71
C LEU A 30 -1.37 3.99 5.86
N GLY A 31 -0.50 3.23 6.51
CA GLY A 31 -0.72 1.84 6.85
C GLY A 31 0.36 0.92 6.26
N SER A 32 -0.04 -0.28 5.85
CA SER A 32 0.86 -1.22 5.19
C SER A 32 0.12 -2.09 4.18
N GLU A 33 0.71 -2.26 3.00
CA GLU A 33 0.28 -3.25 2.01
C GLU A 33 0.64 -4.68 2.41
N PHE A 34 1.36 -4.86 3.52
CA PHE A 34 2.03 -6.12 3.83
C PHE A 34 1.70 -6.69 5.21
N CYS A 35 1.37 -5.85 6.20
CA CYS A 35 1.07 -6.29 7.55
C CYS A 35 -0.30 -5.78 8.02
N GLN A 36 -1.26 -6.69 8.26
CA GLN A 36 -2.58 -6.34 8.81
C GLN A 36 -2.51 -5.65 10.18
N ASN A 37 -1.45 -5.88 10.95
CA ASN A 37 -1.26 -5.28 12.27
C ASN A 37 -0.83 -3.80 12.21
N LEU A 38 -0.45 -3.33 11.02
CA LEU A 38 -0.17 -1.94 10.71
C LEU A 38 -1.35 -1.24 10.04
N LEU A 39 -2.57 -1.78 10.22
CA LEU A 39 -3.77 -1.02 9.95
C LEU A 39 -3.81 0.20 10.89
N PRO A 40 -4.00 1.42 10.38
CA PRO A 40 -4.03 2.63 11.18
C PRO A 40 -5.25 2.69 12.12
N ALA A 41 -5.09 3.38 13.23
CA ALA A 41 -6.16 3.81 14.09
C ALA A 41 -6.83 5.07 13.54
N LYS A 42 -8.01 5.40 14.06
CA LYS A 42 -8.75 6.62 13.72
C LYS A 42 -7.93 7.89 13.99
N ASP A 43 -7.18 7.89 15.09
CA ASP A 43 -6.39 9.04 15.52
C ASP A 43 -5.22 9.34 14.58
N ASP A 44 -4.65 8.32 13.94
CA ASP A 44 -3.56 8.50 12.96
C ASP A 44 -3.98 9.42 11.80
N PHE A 45 -5.25 9.34 11.37
CA PHE A 45 -5.78 10.23 10.33
C PHE A 45 -5.91 11.67 10.81
N ARG A 46 -6.30 11.87 12.07
CA ARG A 46 -6.42 13.20 12.69
C ARG A 46 -5.04 13.84 12.78
N LEU A 47 -4.05 13.12 13.31
CA LEU A 47 -2.67 13.59 13.44
C LEU A 47 -2.06 13.98 12.08
N LEU A 48 -2.28 13.18 11.03
CA LEU A 48 -1.82 13.54 9.69
C LEU A 48 -2.54 14.77 9.12
N ALA A 49 -3.85 14.90 9.36
CA ALA A 49 -4.60 16.08 8.92
C ALA A 49 -4.09 17.35 9.63
N GLU A 50 -3.86 17.29 10.94
CA GLU A 50 -3.27 18.37 11.74
C GLU A 50 -1.84 18.71 11.29
N ALA A 51 -1.07 17.71 10.87
CA ALA A 51 0.24 17.93 10.27
C ALA A 51 0.17 18.58 8.87
N GLY A 52 -1.00 18.70 8.25
CA GLY A 52 -1.19 19.33 6.93
C GLY A 52 -1.28 18.36 5.75
N ALA A 53 -1.64 17.10 5.98
CA ALA A 53 -1.82 16.13 4.89
C ALA A 53 -3.00 16.54 3.99
N LYS A 54 -2.71 16.87 2.72
CA LYS A 54 -3.70 17.27 1.71
C LYS A 54 -4.67 16.15 1.35
N LYS A 55 -4.15 14.92 1.23
CA LYS A 55 -4.91 13.70 0.92
C LYS A 55 -4.26 12.52 1.63
N ILE A 56 -5.08 11.63 2.17
CA ILE A 56 -4.63 10.39 2.81
C ILE A 56 -5.14 9.19 2.02
N VAL A 57 -4.24 8.26 1.71
CA VAL A 57 -4.50 6.98 1.04
C VAL A 57 -4.34 5.85 2.06
N LEU A 58 -5.39 5.08 2.30
CA LEU A 58 -5.34 3.96 3.25
C LEU A 58 -4.70 2.73 2.58
N LEU A 59 -3.64 2.21 3.18
CA LEU A 59 -3.01 0.96 2.78
C LEU A 59 -3.57 -0.23 3.55
N THR A 60 -3.89 -1.30 2.83
CA THR A 60 -4.35 -2.56 3.42
C THR A 60 -3.54 -3.75 2.91
N ALA A 61 -3.28 -4.70 3.80
CA ALA A 61 -2.55 -5.94 3.51
C ALA A 61 -3.51 -7.10 3.20
N PRO A 62 -3.01 -8.29 2.83
CA PRO A 62 -3.76 -9.53 2.99
C PRO A 62 -4.16 -9.73 4.46
N MET A 63 -5.39 -10.15 4.73
CA MET A 63 -5.95 -10.15 6.08
C MET A 63 -6.54 -11.49 6.51
N SER A 64 -6.51 -11.71 7.82
CA SER A 64 -7.37 -12.68 8.48
C SER A 64 -8.82 -12.17 8.55
N GLY A 65 -9.77 -13.02 8.95
CA GLY A 65 -11.16 -12.60 9.18
C GLY A 65 -11.29 -11.45 10.19
N GLU A 66 -10.44 -11.42 11.23
CA GLU A 66 -10.40 -10.30 12.16
C GLU A 66 -9.85 -9.02 11.51
N GLY A 67 -8.76 -9.14 10.75
CA GLY A 67 -8.20 -8.01 9.99
C GLY A 67 -9.21 -7.40 9.03
N LEU A 68 -9.95 -8.24 8.29
CA LEU A 68 -11.03 -7.82 7.39
C LEU A 68 -12.11 -7.02 8.12
N ARG A 69 -12.59 -7.51 9.27
CA ARG A 69 -13.59 -6.80 10.07
C ARG A 69 -13.09 -5.42 10.50
N ARG A 70 -11.84 -5.34 10.99
CA ARG A 70 -11.21 -4.08 11.42
C ARG A 70 -11.03 -3.09 10.28
N ALA A 71 -10.51 -3.55 9.14
CA ALA A 71 -10.31 -2.71 7.96
C ALA A 71 -11.63 -2.20 7.39
N PHE A 72 -12.63 -3.07 7.28
CA PHE A 72 -13.95 -2.68 6.79
C PHE A 72 -14.65 -1.69 7.73
N ALA A 73 -14.54 -1.87 9.05
CA ALA A 73 -15.05 -0.91 10.03
C ALA A 73 -14.37 0.46 9.91
N LEU A 74 -13.04 0.48 9.69
CA LEU A 74 -12.29 1.72 9.48
C LEU A 74 -12.73 2.43 8.18
N ILE A 75 -12.83 1.69 7.07
CA ILE A 75 -13.29 2.23 5.77
C ILE A 75 -14.71 2.76 5.88
N THR A 76 -15.59 2.05 6.59
CA THR A 76 -16.97 2.50 6.83
C THR A 76 -17.00 3.80 7.63
N TRP A 77 -16.14 3.92 8.65
CA TRP A 77 -16.01 5.15 9.41
C TRP A 77 -15.46 6.33 8.58
N LEU A 78 -14.46 6.10 7.72
CA LEU A 78 -13.96 7.11 6.79
C LEU A 78 -15.05 7.56 5.81
N SER A 79 -15.80 6.61 5.23
CA SER A 79 -16.90 6.86 4.31
C SER A 79 -18.01 7.73 4.90
N ARG A 80 -18.34 7.55 6.19
CA ARG A 80 -19.35 8.35 6.89
C ARG A 80 -18.98 9.83 7.06
N ARG A 81 -17.71 10.19 6.90
CA ARG A 81 -17.29 11.60 6.94
C ARG A 81 -17.57 12.37 5.65
N GLY A 82 -18.06 11.71 4.61
CA GLY A 82 -18.39 12.36 3.33
C GLY A 82 -17.18 12.83 2.53
N VAL A 83 -15.96 12.54 3.00
CA VAL A 83 -14.71 12.89 2.29
C VAL A 83 -14.36 11.77 1.35
N ALA A 84 -14.11 12.09 0.08
CA ALA A 84 -13.59 11.14 -0.88
C ALA A 84 -12.17 10.73 -0.48
N PHE A 85 -11.91 9.42 -0.39
CA PHE A 85 -10.61 8.86 -0.03
C PHE A 85 -10.25 7.69 -0.93
N GLU A 86 -8.99 7.29 -0.90
CA GLU A 86 -8.46 6.19 -1.70
C GLU A 86 -8.03 5.05 -0.77
N VAL A 87 -8.32 3.81 -1.19
CA VAL A 87 -7.90 2.58 -0.51
C VAL A 87 -7.08 1.74 -1.48
N VAL A 88 -5.86 1.43 -1.07
CA VAL A 88 -5.02 0.43 -1.71
C VAL A 88 -5.35 -0.93 -1.10
N VAL A 89 -5.91 -1.82 -1.91
CA VAL A 89 -6.47 -3.10 -1.48
C VAL A 89 -5.45 -4.23 -1.62
N GLY A 90 -5.10 -4.84 -0.49
CA GLY A 90 -4.24 -6.03 -0.39
C GLY A 90 -4.98 -7.35 -0.28
N ASP A 91 -6.32 -7.33 -0.23
CA ASP A 91 -7.14 -8.51 0.02
C ASP A 91 -8.41 -8.51 -0.84
N LEU A 92 -8.64 -9.59 -1.60
CA LEU A 92 -9.82 -9.72 -2.47
C LEU A 92 -11.14 -9.82 -1.70
N GLY A 93 -11.11 -10.36 -0.48
CA GLY A 93 -12.26 -10.36 0.42
C GLY A 93 -12.64 -8.95 0.84
N LEU A 94 -11.65 -8.10 1.15
CA LEU A 94 -11.88 -6.68 1.43
C LEU A 94 -12.42 -5.95 0.21
N LEU A 95 -11.87 -6.19 -0.98
CA LEU A 95 -12.35 -5.62 -2.25
C LEU A 95 -13.85 -5.91 -2.45
N ARG A 96 -14.25 -7.16 -2.24
CA ARG A 96 -15.65 -7.59 -2.33
C ARG A 96 -16.54 -6.89 -1.30
N LEU A 97 -16.06 -6.69 -0.07
CA LEU A 97 -16.80 -5.97 0.97
C LEU A 97 -16.99 -4.49 0.61
N ILE A 98 -15.95 -3.82 0.10
CA ILE A 98 -16.03 -2.43 -0.39
C ILE A 98 -17.06 -2.32 -1.52
N GLY A 99 -17.07 -3.27 -2.46
CA GLY A 99 -18.04 -3.29 -3.57
C GLY A 99 -19.50 -3.32 -3.11
N LYS A 100 -19.78 -3.88 -1.93
CA LYS A 100 -21.12 -3.97 -1.31
C LYS A 100 -21.51 -2.75 -0.47
N MET A 101 -20.62 -1.78 -0.26
CA MET A 101 -20.95 -0.57 0.50
C MET A 101 -22.05 0.24 -0.21
N LYS A 102 -23.03 0.72 0.56
CA LYS A 102 -24.11 1.61 0.07
C LYS A 102 -23.77 3.10 0.20
N ASN A 103 -22.79 3.44 1.04
CA ASN A 103 -22.35 4.81 1.29
C ASN A 103 -21.31 5.27 0.25
N VAL A 104 -20.71 6.45 0.44
CA VAL A 104 -19.59 6.97 -0.36
C VAL A 104 -18.50 5.90 -0.47
N LYS A 105 -18.30 5.37 -1.68
CA LYS A 105 -17.28 4.36 -1.95
C LYS A 105 -15.91 5.02 -2.08
N PRO A 106 -14.85 4.44 -1.51
CA PRO A 106 -13.51 4.93 -1.77
C PRO A 106 -13.12 4.69 -3.24
N PHE A 107 -12.17 5.47 -3.72
CA PHE A 107 -11.40 5.09 -4.89
C PHE A 107 -10.57 3.84 -4.55
N VAL A 108 -10.52 2.88 -5.48
CA VAL A 108 -9.84 1.61 -5.27
C VAL A 108 -8.60 1.50 -6.14
N SER A 109 -7.50 1.16 -5.49
CA SER A 109 -6.21 0.84 -6.10
C SER A 109 -5.82 -0.60 -5.73
N ILE A 110 -5.25 -1.36 -6.66
CA ILE A 110 -4.72 -2.71 -6.38
C ILE A 110 -3.32 -2.59 -5.78
N SER A 111 -3.09 -3.22 -4.61
CA SER A 111 -1.77 -3.22 -3.95
C SER A 111 -0.69 -3.93 -4.76
N ARG A 112 0.57 -3.71 -4.39
CA ARG A 112 1.74 -4.43 -4.94
C ARG A 112 1.66 -5.93 -4.76
N VAL A 113 1.03 -6.39 -3.67
CA VAL A 113 0.89 -7.82 -3.38
C VAL A 113 -0.01 -8.50 -4.41
N LEU A 114 -1.13 -7.84 -4.78
CA LEU A 114 -2.09 -8.38 -5.75
C LEU A 114 -1.77 -7.99 -7.20
N CYS A 115 -0.89 -7.02 -7.43
CA CYS A 115 -0.51 -6.55 -8.77
C CYS A 115 0.04 -7.68 -9.64
N ARG A 116 0.75 -8.65 -9.05
CA ARG A 116 1.37 -9.76 -9.82
C ARG A 116 0.29 -10.64 -10.44
N GLU A 117 -0.68 -11.09 -9.65
CA GLU A 117 -1.80 -11.91 -10.10
C GLU A 117 -2.69 -11.10 -11.04
N PHE A 118 -2.95 -9.84 -10.70
CA PHE A 118 -3.77 -8.94 -11.51
C PHE A 118 -3.18 -8.73 -12.92
N THR A 119 -1.87 -8.49 -13.04
CA THR A 119 -1.18 -8.32 -14.34
C THR A 119 -0.92 -9.64 -15.08
N SER A 120 -1.24 -10.78 -14.47
CA SER A 120 -1.22 -12.09 -15.13
C SER A 120 -2.55 -12.47 -15.78
N MET A 121 -3.63 -11.74 -15.47
CA MET A 121 -4.94 -11.96 -16.07
C MET A 121 -4.93 -11.64 -17.57
N PRO A 122 -5.74 -12.34 -18.38
CA PRO A 122 -6.06 -11.89 -19.73
C PRO A 122 -6.56 -10.44 -19.72
N ALA A 123 -6.25 -9.68 -20.77
CA ALA A 123 -6.57 -8.24 -20.83
C ALA A 123 -8.06 -7.96 -20.63
N VAL A 124 -8.92 -8.74 -21.29
CA VAL A 124 -10.38 -8.62 -21.21
C VAL A 124 -10.87 -8.87 -19.77
N ASP A 125 -10.36 -9.91 -19.12
CA ASP A 125 -10.75 -10.24 -17.74
C ASP A 125 -10.32 -9.14 -16.76
N MET A 126 -9.13 -8.58 -16.96
CA MET A 126 -8.64 -7.49 -16.13
C MET A 126 -9.50 -6.23 -16.27
N GLU A 127 -9.95 -5.91 -17.49
CA GLU A 127 -10.84 -4.77 -17.74
C GLU A 127 -12.22 -4.99 -17.12
N LEU A 128 -12.81 -6.17 -17.31
CA LEU A 128 -14.08 -6.55 -16.68
C LEU A 128 -13.99 -6.51 -15.15
N PHE A 129 -12.91 -7.06 -14.59
CA PHE A 129 -12.65 -7.03 -13.15
C PHE A 129 -12.49 -5.60 -12.64
N SER A 130 -11.75 -4.75 -13.38
CA SER A 130 -11.54 -3.35 -13.02
C SER A 130 -12.85 -2.58 -12.99
N LYS A 131 -13.66 -2.73 -14.04
CA LYS A 131 -14.99 -2.10 -14.14
C LYS A 131 -15.92 -2.57 -13.02
N LYS A 132 -15.96 -3.87 -12.75
CA LYS A 132 -16.82 -4.47 -11.71
C LYS A 132 -16.54 -3.91 -10.31
N TYR A 133 -15.27 -3.69 -9.98
CA TYR A 133 -14.86 -3.24 -8.64
C TYR A 133 -14.45 -1.76 -8.56
N GLY A 134 -14.59 -1.00 -9.65
CA GLY A 134 -14.21 0.41 -9.68
C GLY A 134 -12.70 0.63 -9.47
N ILE A 135 -11.87 -0.31 -9.91
CA ILE A 135 -10.42 -0.20 -9.84
C ILE A 135 -9.97 0.77 -10.94
N SER A 136 -9.27 1.83 -10.55
CA SER A 136 -8.73 2.82 -11.48
C SER A 136 -7.21 2.93 -11.42
N ARG A 137 -6.57 2.32 -10.41
CA ARG A 137 -5.12 2.37 -10.25
C ARG A 137 -4.51 1.04 -9.80
N VAL A 138 -3.21 0.89 -10.07
CA VAL A 138 -2.41 -0.26 -9.64
C VAL A 138 -1.11 0.24 -9.01
N GLU A 139 -0.79 -0.29 -7.84
CA GLU A 139 0.49 -0.09 -7.16
C GLU A 139 1.51 -1.12 -7.65
N THR A 140 2.70 -0.68 -8.04
CA THR A 140 3.79 -1.56 -8.47
C THR A 140 5.15 -1.00 -8.05
N ASP A 141 6.16 -1.86 -8.03
CA ASP A 141 7.58 -1.49 -7.88
C ASP A 141 8.44 -2.17 -8.97
N SER A 142 7.80 -2.69 -10.02
CA SER A 142 8.45 -3.45 -11.09
C SER A 142 8.24 -2.77 -12.44
N GLY A 143 9.34 -2.41 -13.11
CA GLY A 143 9.28 -1.85 -14.47
C GLY A 143 8.58 -2.78 -15.47
N ALA A 144 8.74 -4.10 -15.32
CA ALA A 144 8.03 -5.07 -16.16
C ALA A 144 6.51 -5.01 -16.00
N ALA A 145 6.01 -4.73 -14.79
CA ALA A 145 4.58 -4.54 -14.55
C ALA A 145 4.10 -3.20 -15.14
N VAL A 146 4.93 -2.15 -15.10
CA VAL A 146 4.63 -0.87 -15.78
C VAL A 146 4.39 -1.13 -17.27
N LEU A 147 5.34 -1.80 -17.96
CA LEU A 147 5.23 -2.11 -19.38
C LEU A 147 3.97 -2.88 -19.75
N LYS A 148 3.56 -3.87 -18.93
CA LYS A 148 2.32 -4.64 -19.14
C LYS A 148 1.04 -3.81 -18.99
N LEU A 149 1.10 -2.74 -18.21
CA LEU A 149 -0.03 -1.88 -17.91
C LEU A 149 -0.09 -0.64 -18.83
N LEU A 150 0.96 -0.37 -19.61
CA LEU A 150 0.97 0.72 -20.59
C LEU A 150 -0.14 0.53 -21.63
N GLY A 151 -0.74 1.65 -22.06
CA GLY A 151 -1.84 1.67 -23.02
C GLY A 151 -3.20 1.26 -22.45
N ARG A 152 -3.28 0.88 -21.18
CA ARG A 152 -4.53 0.51 -20.51
C ARG A 152 -5.16 1.71 -19.80
N SER A 153 -6.44 1.59 -19.46
CA SER A 153 -7.21 2.63 -18.75
C SER A 153 -6.83 2.80 -17.26
N LEU A 154 -5.85 2.03 -16.77
CA LEU A 154 -5.41 2.04 -15.38
C LEU A 154 -4.26 3.00 -15.14
N LEU A 155 -4.33 3.77 -14.06
CA LEU A 155 -3.23 4.63 -13.63
C LEU A 155 -2.20 3.84 -12.83
N ILE A 156 -0.92 4.09 -13.08
CA ILE A 156 0.18 3.35 -12.45
C ILE A 156 0.80 4.19 -11.34
N ASN A 157 0.87 3.62 -10.14
CA ASN A 157 1.54 4.20 -8.98
C ASN A 157 2.81 3.37 -8.68
N PHE A 158 4.00 3.98 -8.81
CA PHE A 158 5.27 3.29 -8.69
C PHE A 158 5.96 3.55 -7.34
N HIS A 159 6.32 2.48 -6.62
CA HIS A 159 6.94 2.53 -5.29
C HIS A 159 8.47 2.41 -5.34
N TYR A 160 9.13 3.22 -4.52
CA TYR A 160 10.58 3.21 -4.35
C TYR A 160 10.96 3.73 -2.93
N PRO A 161 12.20 3.53 -2.43
CA PRO A 161 13.38 2.91 -3.06
C PRO A 161 13.48 1.42 -2.80
N PHE A 162 12.37 0.73 -2.51
CA PHE A 162 12.37 -0.70 -2.22
C PHE A 162 11.37 -1.43 -3.09
N ARG A 163 11.77 -2.63 -3.55
CA ARG A 163 10.97 -3.54 -4.35
C ARG A 163 10.60 -4.73 -3.48
N TYR A 164 9.30 -4.98 -3.38
CA TYR A 164 8.74 -6.15 -2.74
C TYR A 164 9.28 -7.43 -3.38
N ALA A 165 9.83 -8.32 -2.55
CA ALA A 165 10.34 -9.62 -2.97
C ALA A 165 9.36 -10.73 -2.59
N VAL A 166 9.07 -10.86 -1.30
CA VAL A 166 8.18 -11.90 -0.76
C VAL A 166 7.54 -11.47 0.56
N LEU A 167 6.32 -11.94 0.78
CA LEU A 167 5.50 -11.69 1.95
C LEU A 167 5.27 -13.01 2.69
N SER A 168 5.36 -12.98 4.02
CA SER A 168 4.91 -14.09 4.86
C SER A 168 3.80 -13.63 5.80
N ARG A 169 2.86 -14.52 6.15
CA ARG A 169 1.92 -14.27 7.26
C ARG A 169 2.55 -14.49 8.62
N TYR A 170 3.72 -15.14 8.67
CA TYR A 170 4.52 -15.31 9.87
C TYR A 170 5.28 -14.02 10.18
N CYS A 171 5.12 -13.50 11.40
CA CYS A 171 5.88 -12.35 11.86
C CYS A 171 7.21 -12.83 12.48
N PRO A 172 8.37 -12.56 11.87
CA PRO A 172 9.66 -13.01 12.40
C PRO A 172 10.02 -12.36 13.75
N PHE A 173 9.48 -11.19 14.04
CA PHE A 173 9.69 -10.47 15.31
C PHE A 173 8.89 -11.07 16.48
N LEU A 174 7.74 -11.68 16.21
CA LEU A 174 6.89 -12.32 17.22
C LEU A 174 6.94 -13.85 17.19
N ARG A 175 7.56 -14.41 16.15
CA ARG A 175 7.62 -15.85 15.88
C ARG A 175 6.26 -16.55 15.80
N LYS A 176 5.23 -15.85 15.31
CA LYS A 176 3.86 -16.40 15.15
C LYS A 176 3.10 -15.80 13.96
N ILE A 177 2.00 -16.44 13.59
CA ILE A 177 0.99 -15.93 12.66
C ILE A 177 -0.13 -15.26 13.46
N GLY A 178 -0.73 -14.19 12.92
CA GLY A 178 -1.96 -13.61 13.46
C GLY A 178 -1.81 -12.17 13.96
N VAL A 179 -2.62 -11.82 14.95
CA VAL A 179 -2.66 -10.46 15.49
C VAL A 179 -1.48 -10.22 16.43
N CYS A 180 -0.89 -9.04 16.28
CA CYS A 180 0.24 -8.58 17.06
C CYS A 180 -0.25 -7.56 18.10
N SER A 181 0.06 -7.82 19.37
CA SER A 181 0.08 -6.80 20.41
C SER A 181 1.45 -6.09 20.40
N GLY A 182 1.46 -4.77 20.60
CA GLY A 182 2.69 -3.99 20.86
C GLY A 182 3.62 -3.69 19.68
N ARG A 183 3.41 -4.26 18.48
CA ARG A 183 4.20 -3.98 17.26
C ARG A 183 5.73 -3.98 17.51
N PRO A 184 6.36 -5.10 17.95
CA PRO A 184 7.80 -5.14 18.24
C PRO A 184 8.69 -4.90 17.01
N CYS A 185 8.11 -4.91 15.81
CA CYS A 185 8.74 -4.58 14.53
C CYS A 185 8.69 -3.08 14.18
N ALA A 186 7.97 -2.25 14.95
CA ALA A 186 7.86 -0.81 14.71
C ALA A 186 9.23 -0.15 14.62
N GLY A 187 9.43 0.70 13.62
CA GLY A 187 10.71 1.34 13.32
C GLY A 187 11.89 0.42 12.97
N LYS A 188 11.72 -0.91 12.94
CA LYS A 188 12.83 -1.85 12.71
C LYS A 188 12.91 -2.27 11.25
N SER A 189 14.12 -2.21 10.70
CA SER A 189 14.48 -2.88 9.47
C SER A 189 15.75 -3.70 9.69
N VAL A 190 15.79 -4.90 9.11
CA VAL A 190 16.92 -5.82 9.25
C VAL A 190 17.49 -6.07 7.87
N LYS A 191 18.76 -5.71 7.67
CA LYS A 191 19.50 -6.10 6.47
C LYS A 191 19.96 -7.54 6.62
N LEU A 192 19.49 -8.43 5.74
CA LEU A 192 19.86 -9.83 5.72
C LEU A 192 21.07 -10.03 4.81
N ILE A 193 22.05 -10.75 5.31
CA ILE A 193 23.31 -11.08 4.62
C ILE A 193 23.36 -12.61 4.54
N HIS A 194 23.49 -13.15 3.33
CA HIS A 194 23.62 -14.59 3.10
C HIS A 194 24.64 -14.83 1.97
N PRO A 195 25.54 -15.83 2.06
CA PRO A 195 26.53 -16.11 1.03
C PRO A 195 25.92 -16.37 -0.36
N GLY A 196 24.73 -16.97 -0.41
CA GLY A 196 23.98 -17.20 -1.65
C GLY A 196 23.33 -15.95 -2.27
N PHE A 197 23.33 -14.79 -1.59
CA PHE A 197 22.84 -13.53 -2.14
C PHE A 197 24.01 -12.74 -2.75
N SER A 198 24.57 -13.27 -3.84
CA SER A 198 25.86 -12.82 -4.39
C SER A 198 25.92 -11.38 -4.93
N ALA A 199 24.82 -10.62 -4.95
CA ALA A 199 24.86 -9.22 -5.40
C ALA A 199 23.80 -8.28 -4.78
N HIS A 200 22.83 -8.79 -4.01
CA HIS A 200 21.67 -8.00 -3.59
C HIS A 200 21.43 -8.14 -2.09
N SER A 201 21.45 -7.02 -1.37
CA SER A 201 21.00 -7.00 0.02
C SER A 201 19.49 -7.19 0.08
N LEU A 202 19.05 -8.18 0.85
CA LEU A 202 17.64 -8.39 1.19
C LEU A 202 17.35 -7.65 2.48
N PHE A 203 16.23 -6.94 2.55
CA PHE A 203 15.82 -6.20 3.73
C PHE A 203 14.52 -6.78 4.25
N LEU A 204 14.50 -7.14 5.53
CA LEU A 204 13.30 -7.52 6.24
C LEU A 204 12.73 -6.30 6.96
N ARG A 205 11.46 -6.00 6.69
CA ARG A 205 10.68 -5.04 7.46
C ARG A 205 9.30 -5.65 7.72
N ASN A 206 8.88 -5.65 8.99
CA ASN A 206 7.68 -6.35 9.45
C ASN A 206 7.70 -7.85 9.10
N ASN A 207 6.84 -8.31 8.19
CA ASN A 207 6.70 -9.68 7.73
C ASN A 207 7.07 -9.82 6.24
N THR A 208 7.87 -8.88 5.73
CA THR A 208 8.07 -8.71 4.29
C THR A 208 9.53 -8.46 3.96
N TYR A 209 9.95 -9.04 2.85
CA TYR A 209 11.31 -8.97 2.35
C TYR A 209 11.34 -8.09 1.10
N PHE A 210 12.39 -7.29 0.99
CA PHE A 210 12.54 -6.30 -0.07
C PHE A 210 13.97 -6.28 -0.61
N PHE A 211 14.09 -5.97 -1.90
CA PHE A 211 15.34 -5.55 -2.51
C PHE A 211 15.40 -4.02 -2.58
N LYS A 212 16.61 -3.46 -2.71
CA LYS A 212 16.72 -2.07 -3.16
C LYS A 212 16.11 -1.95 -4.56
N ASN A 213 15.40 -0.86 -4.79
CA ASN A 213 14.80 -0.50 -6.06
C ASN A 213 15.35 0.85 -6.52
N ARG A 214 15.30 1.07 -7.82
CA ARG A 214 15.62 2.36 -8.43
C ARG A 214 14.34 2.94 -9.01
N THR A 215 14.25 4.25 -9.00
CA THR A 215 13.22 4.93 -9.79
C THR A 215 13.45 4.57 -11.25
N PRO A 216 12.40 4.21 -12.02
CA PRO A 216 12.56 3.91 -13.42
C PRO A 216 13.05 5.15 -14.16
N SER A 217 13.98 4.95 -15.10
CA SER A 217 14.55 6.01 -15.93
C SER A 217 13.48 6.64 -16.81
N ASP A 218 12.62 5.80 -17.40
CA ASP A 218 11.42 6.22 -18.10
C ASP A 218 10.21 6.22 -17.13
N ARG A 219 9.51 7.35 -17.09
CA ARG A 219 8.31 7.53 -16.25
C ARG A 219 7.01 7.53 -17.07
N THR A 220 7.07 7.15 -18.34
CA THR A 220 5.91 7.01 -19.21
C THR A 220 4.87 6.11 -18.56
N GLY A 221 3.61 6.57 -18.52
CA GLY A 221 2.49 5.88 -17.89
C GLY A 221 2.44 5.93 -16.36
N ILE A 222 3.51 6.38 -15.67
CA ILE A 222 3.51 6.50 -14.21
C ILE A 222 2.79 7.78 -13.81
N LYS A 223 1.65 7.62 -13.13
CA LYS A 223 0.87 8.75 -12.60
C LYS A 223 1.39 9.24 -11.26
N ARG A 224 1.91 8.34 -10.43
CA ARG A 224 2.35 8.65 -9.06
C ARG A 224 3.66 7.96 -8.71
N LEU A 225 4.54 8.68 -8.03
CA LEU A 225 5.74 8.13 -7.38
C LEU A 225 5.53 8.09 -5.87
N VAL A 226 5.59 6.88 -5.30
CA VAL A 226 5.37 6.62 -3.88
C VAL A 226 6.70 6.36 -3.19
N TYR A 227 7.04 7.23 -2.25
CA TYR A 227 8.27 7.19 -1.48
C TYR A 227 8.02 6.43 -0.18
N ALA A 228 8.66 5.29 0.01
CA ALA A 228 8.59 4.56 1.27
C ALA A 228 9.52 5.21 2.30
N ARG A 229 8.97 5.66 3.44
CA ARG A 229 9.79 6.05 4.60
C ARG A 229 10.14 4.79 5.37
N TRP A 230 11.42 4.46 5.41
CA TRP A 230 11.98 3.31 6.11
C TRP A 230 12.72 3.73 7.36
#